data_AF-A0A0T2NHJ1-F1
#
_entry.id   AF-A0A0T2NHJ1-F1
#
_cell.length_a   1.000
_cell.length_b   1.000
_cell.length_c   1.000
_cell.angle_alpha   90.00
_cell.angle_beta   90.00
_cell.angle_gamma   90.00
#
_symmetry.space_group_name_H-M   'P 1'
#
loop_
_entity.id
_entity.type
_entity.pdbx_description
1 polymer ?
#
loop_
_entity_poly.entity_id
_entity_poly.type
_entity_poly.pdbx_seq_one_letter_code
_entity_poly.pdbx_strand_id
1 'polypeptide(L)' 'MDEWPPVRCPRFDGERLESYRRRVEQVTEIVTKFRRGLYSAEVADEMEALLDRLRSPELAEEQA' A
#
# COMPACT_ATOMS: atom_id res chain seq x y z
N MET A 1 17.04 -16.81 -6.54
CA MET A 1 15.92 -16.30 -5.72
C MET A 1 15.23 -15.31 -6.62
N ASP A 2 13.99 -15.55 -7.03
CA ASP A 2 13.22 -14.58 -7.82
C ASP A 2 13.05 -13.30 -7.00
N GLU A 3 13.97 -12.37 -7.20
CA GLU A 3 13.99 -11.11 -6.48
C GLU A 3 12.90 -10.25 -7.08
N TRP A 4 11.74 -10.27 -6.42
CA TRP A 4 10.60 -9.48 -6.83
C TRP A 4 11.00 -8.00 -6.93
N PRO A 5 10.50 -7.25 -7.92
CA PRO A 5 10.85 -5.86 -8.09
C PRO A 5 10.54 -5.04 -6.82
N PRO A 6 11.30 -3.98 -6.54
CA PRO A 6 11.03 -3.12 -5.39
C PRO A 6 9.62 -2.52 -5.47
N VAL A 7 8.97 -2.39 -4.31
CA VAL A 7 7.63 -1.81 -4.22
C VAL A 7 7.73 -0.31 -4.47
N ARG A 8 7.12 0.18 -5.56
CA ARG A 8 7.07 1.60 -5.89
C ARG A 8 5.83 2.23 -5.26
N CYS A 9 6.04 3.24 -4.43
CA CYS A 9 4.98 4.02 -3.81
C CYS A 9 5.39 5.50 -3.87
N PRO A 10 5.04 6.22 -4.95
CA PRO A 10 5.40 7.63 -5.10
C PRO A 10 4.62 8.48 -4.08
N ARG A 11 5.24 9.55 -3.60
CA ARG A 11 4.57 10.56 -2.76
C ARG A 11 3.57 11.34 -3.60
N PHE A 12 2.39 11.62 -3.04
CA PHE A 12 1.42 12.49 -3.72
C PHE A 12 1.78 13.97 -3.55
N ASP A 13 1.32 14.80 -4.48
CA ASP A 13 1.51 16.25 -4.40
C ASP A 13 0.79 16.81 -3.17
N GLY A 14 1.51 17.58 -2.35
CA GLY A 14 0.98 18.13 -1.10
C GLY A 14 0.88 17.15 0.08
N GLU A 15 1.20 15.87 -0.11
CA GLU A 15 1.11 14.86 0.96
C GLU A 15 2.08 15.16 2.10
N ARG A 16 1.61 15.13 3.35
CA ARG A 16 2.48 15.27 4.54
C ARG A 16 3.49 14.13 4.59
N LEU A 17 4.72 14.43 5.01
CA LEU A 17 5.81 13.43 5.04
C LEU A 17 5.47 12.22 5.95
N GLU A 18 4.75 12.45 7.05
CA GLU A 18 4.29 11.39 7.95
C GLU A 18 3.24 10.49 7.29
N SER A 19 2.26 11.07 6.61
CA SER A 19 1.24 10.33 5.84
C SER A 19 1.90 9.49 4.74
N TYR A 20 2.85 10.08 4.02
CA TYR A 20 3.63 9.38 3.00
C TYR A 20 4.37 8.18 3.59
N ARG A 21 5.10 8.37 4.69
CA ARG A 21 5.84 7.27 5.35
C ARG A 21 4.92 6.14 5.79
N ARG A 22 3.79 6.48 6.42
CA ARG A 22 2.79 5.51 6.87
C ARG A 22 2.21 4.72 5.70
N ARG A 23 1.90 5.40 4.59
CA ARG A 23 1.36 4.79 3.37
C ARG A 23 2.39 3.87 2.71
N VAL A 24 3.64 4.29 2.61
CA VAL A 24 4.74 3.46 2.09
C VAL A 24 4.91 2.20 2.92
N GLU A 25 4.90 2.31 4.25
CA GLU A 25 5.00 1.16 5.16
C GLU A 25 3.86 0.17 4.94
N GLN A 26 2.61 0.66 4.93
CA GLN A 26 1.42 -0.17 4.69
C GLN A 26 1.46 -0.86 3.32
N VAL A 27 1.75 -0.13 2.25
CA VAL A 27 1.84 -0.69 0.90
C VAL A 27 2.95 -1.75 0.81
N THR A 28 4.10 -1.50 1.45
CA THR A 28 5.22 -2.45 1.46
C THR A 28 4.85 -3.73 2.21
N GLU A 29 4.19 -3.60 3.36
CA GLU A 29 3.74 -4.74 4.16
C GLU A 29 2.75 -5.61 3.38
N ILE A 30 1.72 -4.99 2.80
CA ILE A 30 0.68 -5.72 2.06
C ILE A 30 1.31 -6.47 0.88
N VAL A 31 2.10 -5.80 0.05
CA VAL A 31 2.76 -6.44 -1.11
C VAL A 31 3.70 -7.56 -0.67
N THR A 32 4.43 -7.38 0.43
CA THR A 32 5.33 -8.43 0.96
C THR A 32 4.55 -9.67 1.41
N LYS A 33 3.43 -9.49 2.10
CA LYS A 33 2.57 -10.59 2.54
C LYS A 33 1.90 -11.31 1.36
N PHE A 34 1.47 -10.58 0.33
CA PHE A 34 1.00 -11.17 -0.93
C PHE A 34 2.06 -12.04 -1.60
N ARG A 35 3.28 -11.52 -1.77
CA ARG A 35 4.39 -12.27 -2.39
C ARG A 35 4.75 -13.55 -1.66
N ARG A 36 4.49 -13.58 -0.34
CA ARG A 36 4.73 -14.75 0.52
C ARG A 36 3.53 -15.69 0.63
N GLY A 37 2.40 -15.37 0.00
CA GLY A 37 1.17 -16.17 0.11
C GLY A 37 0.58 -16.20 1.53
N LEU A 38 0.79 -15.13 2.31
CA LEU A 38 0.37 -15.08 3.72
C LEU A 38 -1.08 -14.63 3.92
N TYR A 39 -1.78 -14.24 2.86
CA TYR A 39 -3.20 -13.91 2.90
C TYR A 39 -4.04 -15.10 2.45
N SER A 40 -5.13 -15.37 3.18
CA SER A 40 -6.21 -16.23 2.69
C SER A 40 -6.92 -15.55 1.52
N ALA A 41 -7.71 -16.30 0.74
CA ALA A 41 -8.42 -15.74 -0.41
C ALA A 41 -9.32 -14.54 -0.04
N GLU A 42 -10.09 -14.66 1.04
CA GLU A 42 -10.97 -13.57 1.52
C GLU A 42 -10.18 -12.33 1.93
N VAL A 43 -9.05 -12.52 2.62
CA VAL A 43 -8.20 -11.39 3.06
C VAL A 43 -7.43 -10.80 1.88
N ALA A 44 -7.07 -11.60 0.88
CA ALA A 44 -6.42 -11.12 -0.33
C ALA A 44 -7.29 -10.07 -1.04
N ASP A 45 -8.59 -10.33 -1.21
CA ASP A 45 -9.51 -9.39 -1.85
C ASP A 45 -9.60 -8.06 -1.07
N GLU A 46 -9.69 -8.12 0.26
CA GLU A 46 -9.70 -6.93 1.13
C GLU A 46 -8.39 -6.13 1.04
N MET A 47 -7.26 -6.84 1.01
CA MET A 47 -5.93 -6.23 0.94
C MET A 47 -5.64 -5.63 -0.43
N GLU A 48 -6.20 -6.20 -1.50
CA GLU A 48 -6.16 -5.63 -2.85
C GLU A 48 -6.96 -4.33 -2.91
N ALA A 49 -8.18 -4.31 -2.36
CA ALA A 49 -8.99 -3.10 -2.27
C ALA A 49 -8.31 -2.00 -1.42
N LEU A 50 -7.66 -2.38 -0.31
CA LEU A 50 -6.88 -1.44 0.50
C LEU A 50 -5.66 -0.91 -0.27
N LEU A 51 -4.97 -1.76 -1.02
CA LEU A 51 -3.84 -1.37 -1.87
C LEU A 51 -4.25 -0.33 -2.92
N ASP A 52 -5.41 -0.52 -3.54
CA ASP A 52 -5.96 0.42 -4.51
C ASP A 52 -6.24 1.78 -3.86
N ARG A 53 -6.92 1.78 -2.70
CA ARG A 53 -7.16 2.99 -1.90
C ARG A 53 -5.88 3.71 -1.49
N LEU A 54 -4.84 2.99 -1.06
CA LEU A 54 -3.54 3.56 -0.68
C LEU A 54 -2.73 4.10 -1.87
N ARG A 55 -3.12 3.75 -3.09
CA ARG A 55 -2.49 4.26 -4.33
C ARG A 55 -3.31 5.36 -4.98
N SER A 56 -4.56 5.54 -4.57
CA SER A 56 -5.42 6.61 -5.02
C SER A 56 -5.18 7.91 -4.22
N PRO A 57 -4.99 9.05 -4.91
CA PRO A 57 -4.72 10.34 -4.28
C PRO A 57 -5.94 10.92 -3.53
N GLU A 58 -7.14 10.40 -3.76
CA GLU A 58 -8.41 10.91 -3.20
C GLU A 58 -8.52 10.76 -1.67
N LEU A 59 -7.67 9.95 -1.04
CA LEU A 59 -7.66 9.74 0.42
C LEU A 59 -6.79 10.75 1.19
N ALA A 60 -6.25 11.78 0.54
CA ALA A 60 -5.48 12.82 1.22
C ALA A 60 -6.35 13.78 2.05
N GLU A 61 -7.67 13.81 1.85
CA GLU A 61 -8.57 14.82 2.45
C GLU A 61 -9.53 14.33 3.54
N GLU A 62 -9.78 13.03 3.74
CA GLU A 62 -10.79 12.56 4.71
C GLU A 62 -10.33 12.49 6.20
N GLN A 63 -9.25 13.16 6.58
CA GLN A 63 -8.83 13.29 8.00
C GLN A 63 -8.48 14.72 8.40
N ALA A 64 -9.26 15.71 7.94
CA ALA A 64 -9.22 17.09 8.42
C ALA A 64 -10.28 17.35 9.50
#